data_AF-W4LCJ6-F1
#
_entry.id   AF-W4LCJ6-F1
#
_cell.length_a   1.000
_cell.length_b   1.000
_cell.length_c   1.000
_cell.angle_alpha   90.00
_cell.angle_beta   90.00
_cell.angle_gamma   90.00
#
_symmetry.space_group_name_H-M   'P 1'
#
loop_
_entity.id
_entity.type
_entity.pdbx_description
1 polymer ?
#
loop_
_entity_poly.entity_id
_entity_poly.type
_entity_poly.pdbx_seq_one_letter_code
_entity_poly.pdbx_strand_id
1 'polypeptide(L)' 'MVSAIYNLALTTGANRVIRGARIEHVCGDPNLGPDKDYAFGMHIIQTALEAMCTPVTGPTLFDPMEQSAELEVAHAS' A
#
# COMPACT_ATOMS: atom_id res chain seq x y z
N MET A 1 -8.12 0.33 -4.60
CA MET A 1 -8.55 -0.84 -3.80
C MET A 1 -7.33 -1.34 -3.04
N VAL A 2 -7.43 -1.54 -1.72
CA VAL A 2 -6.37 -2.24 -0.96
C VAL A 2 -6.70 -3.73 -0.97
N SER A 3 -5.72 -4.59 -1.31
CA SER A 3 -5.96 -6.03 -1.42
C SER A 3 -4.71 -6.86 -1.12
N ALA A 4 -4.87 -7.91 -0.33
CA ALA A 4 -3.85 -8.97 -0.19
C ALA A 4 -3.86 -9.96 -1.38
N ILE A 5 -4.92 -9.95 -2.20
CA ILE A 5 -5.04 -10.73 -3.44
C ILE A 5 -4.98 -9.76 -4.63
N TYR A 6 -3.91 -8.95 -4.67
CA TYR A 6 -3.77 -7.84 -5.63
C TYR A 6 -3.70 -8.30 -7.08
N ASN A 7 -3.15 -9.48 -7.39
CA ASN A 7 -3.13 -10.03 -8.75
C ASN A 7 -4.54 -10.24 -9.32
N LEU A 8 -5.49 -10.71 -8.51
CA LEU A 8 -6.88 -10.87 -8.94
C LEU A 8 -7.55 -9.52 -9.20
N ALA A 9 -7.28 -8.52 -8.35
CA ALA A 9 -7.77 -7.17 -8.56
C ALA A 9 -7.25 -6.57 -9.87
N LEU A 10 -5.97 -6.78 -10.19
CA LEU A 10 -5.38 -6.34 -11.45
C LEU A 10 -6.01 -7.03 -12.67
N THR A 11 -6.17 -8.36 -12.64
CA THR A 11 -6.74 -9.11 -13.77
C THR A 11 -8.23 -8.83 -13.99
N THR A 12 -8.95 -8.40 -12.95
CA THR A 12 -10.36 -7.98 -13.04
C THR A 12 -10.55 -6.52 -13.45
N GLY A 13 -9.45 -5.79 -13.72
CA GLY A 13 -9.50 -4.42 -14.25
C GLY A 13 -9.56 -3.32 -13.19
N ALA A 14 -9.15 -3.59 -11.95
CA ALA A 14 -9.03 -2.53 -10.96
C ALA A 14 -7.94 -1.53 -11.37
N ASN A 15 -8.33 -0.27 -11.56
CA ASN A 15 -7.44 0.80 -12.03
C ASN A 15 -6.27 1.08 -11.07
N ARG A 16 -6.53 1.04 -9.75
CA ARG A 16 -5.56 1.33 -8.70
C ARG A 16 -5.63 0.26 -7.63
N VAL A 17 -4.56 -0.51 -7.48
CA VAL A 17 -4.46 -1.59 -6.50
C VAL A 17 -3.32 -1.27 -5.56
N ILE A 18 -3.60 -1.21 -4.26
CA ILE A 18 -2.60 -1.04 -3.20
C ILE A 18 -2.37 -2.42 -2.61
N ARG A 19 -1.10 -2.81 -2.50
CA ARG A 19 -0.70 -4.07 -1.88
C ARG A 19 -1.03 -4.06 -0.38
N GLY A 20 -1.91 -4.97 0.04
CA GLY A 20 -2.17 -5.25 1.45
C GLY A 20 -1.20 -6.31 2.01
N ALA A 21 -1.17 -6.47 3.34
CA ALA A 21 -0.21 -7.35 4.01
C ALA A 21 -0.56 -8.85 3.87
N ARG A 22 -1.69 -9.25 4.45
CA ARG A 22 -2.21 -10.63 4.46
C ARG A 22 -3.74 -10.62 4.37
N ILE A 23 -4.36 -11.77 4.09
CA ILE A 23 -5.81 -11.83 3.81
C ILE A 23 -6.63 -11.45 5.05
N GLU A 24 -6.24 -11.97 6.20
CA GLU A 24 -6.86 -11.72 7.51
C GLU A 24 -6.49 -10.34 8.09
N HIS A 25 -5.37 -9.76 7.65
CA HIS A 25 -4.82 -8.51 8.14
C HIS A 25 -4.38 -7.63 6.97
N VAL A 26 -5.35 -7.20 6.15
CA VAL A 26 -5.06 -6.48 4.90
C VAL A 26 -4.28 -5.17 5.15
N CYS A 27 -4.58 -4.49 6.26
CA CYS A 27 -4.03 -3.18 6.60
C CYS A 27 -3.20 -3.18 7.91
N GLY A 28 -2.70 -4.33 8.36
CA GLY A 28 -1.98 -4.45 9.63
C GLY A 28 -1.14 -5.72 9.70
N ASP A 29 -0.33 -5.84 10.74
CA ASP A 29 0.42 -7.05 11.06
C ASP A 29 0.40 -7.34 12.58
N PRO A 30 -0.35 -8.37 13.03
CA PRO A 30 -0.38 -8.78 14.44
C PRO A 30 0.97 -9.24 15.03
N ASN A 31 1.98 -9.50 14.21
CA ASN A 31 3.31 -9.86 14.72
C ASN A 31 4.14 -8.62 15.09
N LEU A 32 3.66 -7.42 14.75
CA LEU A 32 4.28 -6.16 15.13
C LEU A 32 3.76 -5.68 16.49
N GLY A 33 4.59 -4.89 17.18
CA GLY A 33 4.13 -4.12 18.34
C GLY A 33 3.18 -2.98 17.92
N PRO A 34 2.38 -2.43 18.84
CA PRO A 34 1.31 -1.46 18.53
C PRO A 34 1.76 -0.26 17.68
N ASP A 35 2.90 0.33 18.03
CA ASP A 35 3.42 1.50 17.30
C ASP A 35 3.83 1.16 15.86
N LYS A 36 4.39 -0.04 15.66
CA LYS A 36 4.83 -0.52 14.35
C LYS A 36 3.64 -0.96 13.48
N ASP A 37 2.63 -1.59 14.09
CA ASP A 37 1.38 -1.93 13.38
C ASP A 37 0.65 -0.66 12.93
N TYR A 38 0.60 0.36 13.79
CA TYR A 38 0.04 1.67 13.44
C TYR A 38 0.81 2.33 12.28
N ALA A 39 2.14 2.37 12.36
CA ALA A 39 2.97 2.94 11.29
C ALA A 39 2.79 2.17 9.97
N PHE A 40 2.74 0.85 10.02
CA PHE A 40 2.49 0.00 8.87
C PHE A 40 1.14 0.30 8.21
N GLY A 41 0.06 0.36 8.99
CA GLY A 41 -1.26 0.75 8.49
C GLY A 41 -1.26 2.17 7.91
N MET A 42 -0.53 3.10 8.53
CA MET A 42 -0.41 4.47 8.05
C MET A 42 0.25 4.55 6.67
N HIS A 43 1.30 3.77 6.42
CA HIS A 43 1.93 3.70 5.10
C HIS A 43 0.97 3.23 4.00
N ILE A 44 0.12 2.24 4.30
CA ILE A 44 -0.91 1.76 3.37
C ILE A 44 -1.90 2.89 3.02
N ILE A 45 -2.33 3.66 4.03
CA ILE A 45 -3.26 4.77 3.83
C ILE A 45 -2.63 5.91 3.04
N GLN A 46 -1.38 6.28 3.33
CA GLN A 46 -0.63 7.29 2.59
C GLN A 46 -0.48 6.89 1.12
N THR A 47 -0.07 5.64 0.87
CA THR A 47 0.02 5.07 -0.49
C THR A 47 -1.32 5.11 -1.21
N ALA A 48 -2.42 4.81 -0.50
CA ALA A 48 -3.76 4.87 -1.08
C ALA A 48 -4.16 6.31 -1.46
N LEU A 49 -3.79 7.30 -0.63
CA LEU A 49 -4.01 8.71 -0.93
C LEU A 49 -3.23 9.14 -2.18
N GLU A 50 -1.95 8.80 -2.27
CA GLU A 50 -1.12 9.07 -3.44
C GLU A 50 -1.67 8.40 -4.71
N ALA A 51 -2.09 7.13 -4.59
CA ALA A 51 -2.71 6.41 -5.69
C ALA A 51 -3.96 7.15 -6.19
N MET A 52 -4.79 7.69 -5.30
CA MET A 52 -5.97 8.49 -5.69
C MET A 52 -5.60 9.76 -6.45
N CYS A 53 -4.49 10.42 -6.07
CA CYS A 53 -3.98 11.60 -6.75
C CYS A 53 -3.25 11.29 -8.08
N THR A 54 -2.86 10.03 -8.29
CA THR A 54 -2.14 9.61 -9.51
C THR A 54 -3.12 9.46 -10.69
N PRO A 55 -2.83 10.06 -11.87
CA PRO A 55 -3.64 9.87 -13.08
C PRO A 55 -3.79 8.39 -13.48
N VAL A 56 -4.97 7.98 -13.96
CA VAL A 56 -5.19 6.60 -14.43
C VAL A 56 -4.77 6.50 -15.89
N THR A 57 -3.64 5.83 -16.15
CA THR A 57 -3.20 5.43 -17.49
C THR A 57 -3.46 3.95 -17.78
N GLY A 58 -3.67 3.15 -16.74
CA GLY A 58 -3.99 1.72 -16.79
C GLY A 58 -3.98 1.09 -15.40
N PRO A 59 -4.23 -0.23 -15.26
CA PRO A 59 -4.14 -0.94 -13.99
C PRO A 59 -2.73 -0.80 -13.39
N THR A 60 -2.64 -0.23 -12.20
CA THR A 60 -1.38 0.04 -11.51
C THR A 60 -1.39 -0.56 -10.12
N LEU A 61 -0.30 -1.25 -9.77
CA LEU A 61 -0.02 -1.74 -8.43
C LEU A 61 0.85 -0.72 -7.70
N PHE A 62 0.43 -0.34 -6.50
CA PHE A 62 1.17 0.51 -5.58
C PHE A 62 1.63 -0.34 -4.40
N ASP A 63 2.93 -0.34 -4.11
CA ASP A 63 3.51 -1.07 -2.97
C ASP A 63 3.86 -0.09 -1.84
N PRO A 64 3.14 -0.14 -0.70
CA PRO A 64 3.40 0.74 0.43
C PRO A 64 4.81 0.60 1.01
N MET A 65 5.44 -0.57 0.89
CA MET A 65 6.74 -0.83 1.51
C MET A 65 7.92 -0.39 0.63
N GLU A 66 7.72 -0.27 -0.69
CA GLU A 66 8.74 0.33 -1.56
C GLU A 66 8.72 1.86 -1.46
N GLN A 67 7.55 2.47 -1.26
CA GLN A 67 7.42 3.93 -1.08
C GLN A 67 7.99 4.43 0.26
N SER A 68 7.85 3.67 1.35
CA SER A 68 8.44 4.04 2.64
C SER A 68 9.95 4.27 2.55
N ALA A 69 10.65 3.41 1.78
CA ALA A 69 12.10 3.50 1.62
C ALA A 69 12.54 4.75 0.84
N GLU A 70 11.79 5.14 -0.20
CA GLU A 70 12.08 6.35 -0.98
C GLU A 70 11.81 7.64 -0.20
N LEU A 71 10.74 7.67 0.60
CA LEU A 71 10.40 8.82 1.44
C LEU A 71 11.41 9.02 2.58
N GLU A 72 11.89 7.96 3.22
CA GLU A 72 12.94 8.05 4.26
C GLU A 72 14.26 8.59 3.70
N VAL A 73 14.65 8.18 2.49
CA VAL A 73 15.86 8.68 1.81
C VAL A 73 15.72 10.16 1.43
N ALA A 74 14.54 10.59 0.97
CA ALA A 74 14.28 11.98 0.62
C ALA A 74 14.32 12.94 1.83
N HIS A 75 13.94 12.47 3.03
CA HIS A 75 13.99 13.26 4.26
C HIS A 75 15.35 13.26 4.98
N ALA A 76 16.27 12.37 4.60
CA ALA A 76 17.62 12.29 5.14
C ALA A 76 18.65 13.16 4.39
N SER A 77 18.24 13.85 3.31
CA SER A 77 19.09 14.69 2.44
C SER A 77 18.91 16.18 2.70
#